data_AF-A0AB35WQF0-F1
#
_entry.id   AF-A0AB35WQF0-F1
#
_cell.length_a   1.000
_cell.length_b   1.000
_cell.length_c   1.000
_cell.angle_alpha   90.00
_cell.angle_beta   90.00
_cell.angle_gamma   90.00
#
_symmetry.space_group_name_H-M   'P 1'
#
loop_
_entity.id
_entity.type
_entity.pdbx_description
1 polymer ?
#
loop_
_entity_poly.entity_id
_entity_poly.type
_entity_poly.pdbx_seq_one_letter_code
_entity_poly.pdbx_strand_id
1 'polypeptide(L)'
;MSNVEKTAEYLLEHWGRWVVLGSGVSCCASRENVLLDPMITDDDALMVDRLVGRLLKRYPECGKVIMKYYTSRDTSLMQVGKKLGFGEEKTRQLWKAGTAWIDGALEHHRQAA
;
A
#
# COMPACT_ATOMS: atom_id res chain seq x y z
N MET A 1 -24.50 8.98 -5.95
CA MET A 1 -23.02 9.16 -5.95
C MET A 1 -22.46 8.08 -6.86
N SER A 2 -21.80 8.45 -7.95
CA SER A 2 -21.23 7.49 -8.89
C SER A 2 -20.24 6.58 -8.17
N ASN A 3 -20.39 5.26 -8.33
CA ASN A 3 -19.36 4.28 -7.96
C ASN A 3 -18.15 4.52 -8.86
N VAL A 4 -17.31 5.49 -8.52
CA VAL A 4 -15.97 5.59 -9.10
C VAL A 4 -15.21 4.42 -8.51
N GLU A 5 -14.91 3.42 -9.34
CA GLU A 5 -14.07 2.30 -8.95
C GLU A 5 -12.72 2.85 -8.48
N LYS A 6 -12.43 2.68 -7.19
CA LYS A 6 -11.15 3.05 -6.60
C LYS A 6 -10.10 2.09 -7.17
N THR A 7 -9.03 2.64 -7.75
CA THR A 7 -7.90 1.85 -8.25
C THR A 7 -7.16 1.16 -7.08
N ALA A 8 -6.46 0.06 -7.37
CA ALA A 8 -5.63 -0.59 -6.36
C ALA A 8 -4.58 0.37 -5.76
N GLU A 9 -4.01 1.25 -6.58
CA GLU A 9 -3.04 2.26 -6.14
C GLU A 9 -3.66 3.26 -5.16
N TYR A 10 -4.88 3.73 -5.43
CA TYR A 10 -5.62 4.63 -4.54
C TYR A 10 -5.89 3.95 -3.19
N LEU A 11 -6.37 2.71 -3.22
CA LEU A 11 -6.64 1.94 -2.01
C LEU A 11 -5.36 1.68 -1.21
N LEU A 12 -4.25 1.37 -1.87
CA LEU A 12 -2.95 1.16 -1.23
C LEU A 12 -2.39 2.45 -0.62
N GLU A 13 -2.55 3.58 -1.29
CA GLU A 13 -2.13 4.89 -0.76
C GLU A 13 -2.87 5.24 0.53
N HIS A 14 -4.19 5.08 0.54
CA HIS A 14 -4.99 5.37 1.73
C HIS A 14 -4.87 4.30 2.81
N TRP A 15 -4.69 3.03 2.46
CA TRP A 15 -4.34 1.97 3.41
C TRP A 15 -3.00 2.26 4.09
N GLY A 16 -1.99 2.70 3.35
CA GLY A 16 -0.68 3.05 3.92
C GLY A 16 -0.79 4.17 4.97
N ARG A 17 -1.61 5.19 4.70
CA ARG A 17 -1.93 6.26 5.65
C ARG A 17 -2.69 5.73 6.87
N TRP A 18 -3.68 4.85 6.66
CA TRP A 18 -4.44 4.21 7.72
C TRP A 18 -3.55 3.39 8.67
N VAL A 19 -2.62 2.59 8.12
CA VAL A 19 -1.63 1.81 8.90
C VAL A 19 -0.73 2.73 9.73
N VAL A 20 -0.20 3.78 9.11
CA VAL A 20 0.70 4.73 9.79
C VAL A 20 -0.05 5.47 10.91
N LEU A 21 -1.28 5.92 10.65
CA LEU A 21 -2.12 6.57 11.65
C LEU A 21 -2.45 5.64 12.82
N GLY A 22 -2.85 4.40 12.53
CA GLY A 22 -3.17 3.38 13.55
C GLY A 22 -1.98 2.91 14.38
N SER A 23 -0.73 3.11 13.92
CA SER A 23 0.49 2.68 14.63
C SER A 23 0.80 3.49 15.90
N GLY A 24 0.17 4.65 16.11
CA GLY A 24 0.40 5.51 17.27
C GLY A 24 1.78 6.19 17.32
N VAL A 25 2.60 6.07 16.27
CA VAL A 25 3.93 6.70 16.19
C VAL A 25 3.78 8.19 15.88
N SER A 26 3.85 9.04 16.91
CA SER A 26 3.70 10.50 16.82
C SER A 26 4.69 11.19 15.87
N CYS A 27 5.88 10.64 15.70
CA CYS A 27 6.87 11.14 14.75
C CYS A 27 6.42 11.02 13.30
N CYS A 28 5.51 10.07 12.99
CA CYS A 28 4.86 9.98 11.69
C CYS A 28 3.71 10.98 11.55
N ALA A 29 3.16 11.50 12.65
CA ALA A 29 2.02 12.42 12.75
C ALA A 29 2.40 13.90 13.05
N SER A 30 3.68 14.28 12.92
CA SER A 30 4.17 15.61 13.33
C SER A 30 3.49 16.76 12.57
N ARG A 31 2.82 17.67 13.29
CA ARG A 31 2.18 18.99 12.97
C ARG A 31 2.43 19.72 11.64
N GLU A 32 3.55 19.51 10.94
CA GLU A 32 3.79 20.00 9.56
C GLU A 32 3.24 19.05 8.49
N ASN A 33 2.82 17.87 8.93
CA ASN A 33 2.06 16.91 8.17
C ASN A 33 0.66 17.46 7.91
N VAL A 34 0.49 18.02 6.72
CA VAL A 34 -0.73 17.81 5.94
C VAL A 34 -0.82 16.31 5.61
N LEU A 35 -0.90 15.45 6.63
CA LEU A 35 -1.22 14.04 6.46
C LEU A 35 -2.68 14.02 6.09
N LEU A 36 -2.90 13.94 4.80
CA LEU A 36 -4.17 13.65 4.19
C LEU A 36 -4.82 12.51 4.98
N ASP A 37 -5.93 12.80 5.65
CA ASP A 37 -6.70 11.79 6.36
C ASP A 37 -6.95 10.60 5.42
N PRO A 38 -6.82 9.35 5.91
CA PRO A 38 -7.12 8.18 5.10
C PRO A 38 -8.57 8.26 4.61
N MET A 39 -8.77 8.45 3.30
CA MET A 39 -10.09 8.46 2.65
C MET A 39 -10.53 7.02 2.29
N ILE A 40 -10.38 6.11 3.25
CA ILE A 40 -10.71 4.69 3.14
C ILE A 40 -11.50 4.29 4.38
N THR A 41 -12.49 3.40 4.22
CA THR A 41 -13.22 2.85 5.38
C THR A 41 -12.36 1.83 6.10
N ASP A 42 -12.63 1.57 7.38
CA ASP A 42 -11.90 0.53 8.13
C ASP A 42 -12.07 -0.86 7.49
N ASP A 43 -13.25 -1.17 6.95
CA ASP A 43 -13.50 -2.43 6.25
C ASP A 43 -12.65 -2.57 4.97
N ASP A 44 -12.59 -1.51 4.14
CA ASP A 44 -11.75 -1.47 2.95
C ASP A 44 -10.26 -1.59 3.35
N ALA A 45 -9.85 -0.89 4.42
CA ALA A 45 -8.48 -0.91 4.91
C ALA A 45 -8.09 -2.31 5.44
N LEU A 46 -8.95 -2.96 6.21
CA LEU A 46 -8.73 -4.33 6.70
C LEU A 46 -8.73 -5.36 5.56
N MET A 47 -9.54 -5.16 4.52
CA MET A 47 -9.48 -5.98 3.31
C MET A 47 -8.12 -5.84 2.63
N VAL A 48 -7.65 -4.62 2.37
CA VAL A 48 -6.34 -4.37 1.75
C VAL A 48 -5.21 -4.92 2.63
N ASP A 49 -5.29 -4.75 3.95
CA ASP A 49 -4.30 -5.28 4.91
C ASP A 49 -4.15 -6.79 4.79
N ARG A 50 -5.26 -7.53 4.74
CA ARG A 50 -5.27 -8.98 4.51
C ARG A 50 -4.64 -9.35 3.16
N LEU A 51 -4.91 -8.58 2.10
CA LEU A 51 -4.31 -8.82 0.78
C LEU A 51 -2.80 -8.57 0.79
N VAL A 52 -2.34 -7.49 1.42
CA VAL A 52 -0.91 -7.21 1.58
C VAL A 52 -0.22 -8.30 2.42
N GLY A 53 -0.86 -8.78 3.49
CA GLY A 53 -0.36 -9.91 4.28
C GLY A 53 -0.23 -11.20 3.45
N ARG A 54 -1.20 -11.49 2.59
CA ARG A 54 -1.12 -12.61 1.63
C ARG A 54 -0.01 -12.42 0.61
N LEU A 55 0.16 -11.20 0.09
CA LEU A 55 1.23 -10.85 -0.84
C LEU A 55 2.61 -11.04 -0.19
N LEU A 56 2.81 -10.56 1.04
CA LEU A 56 4.04 -10.74 1.82
C LEU A 56 4.39 -12.22 2.03
N LYS A 57 3.38 -13.08 2.24
CA LYS A 57 3.59 -14.52 2.41
C LYS A 57 3.92 -15.22 1.09
N ARG A 58 3.24 -14.87 -0.01
CA ARG A 58 3.35 -15.55 -1.31
C ARG A 58 4.51 -15.04 -2.17
N TYR A 59 4.73 -13.73 -2.18
CA TYR A 59 5.76 -13.03 -2.95
C TYR A 59 6.50 -12.02 -2.05
N PRO A 60 7.43 -12.49 -1.19
CA PRO A 60 7.99 -11.67 -0.12
C PRO A 60 8.69 -10.39 -0.60
N GLU A 61 9.41 -10.42 -1.73
CA GLU A 61 10.06 -9.21 -2.26
C GLU A 61 9.04 -8.16 -2.71
N CYS A 62 8.01 -8.56 -3.47
CA CYS A 62 6.91 -7.68 -3.89
C CYS A 62 6.18 -7.11 -2.68
N GLY A 63 5.81 -7.97 -1.72
CA GLY A 63 5.12 -7.55 -0.50
C GLY A 63 5.94 -6.55 0.31
N LYS A 64 7.26 -6.77 0.44
CA LYS A 64 8.15 -5.82 1.13
C LYS A 64 8.21 -4.47 0.42
N VAL A 65 8.26 -4.46 -0.92
CA VAL A 65 8.24 -3.22 -1.71
C VAL A 65 6.92 -2.48 -1.53
N ILE A 66 5.77 -3.16 -1.64
CA ILE A 66 4.44 -2.56 -1.43
C ILE A 66 4.30 -2.01 -0.02
N MET A 67 4.57 -2.83 1.01
CA MET A 67 4.52 -2.41 2.41
C MET A 67 5.39 -1.17 2.63
N LYS A 68 6.66 -1.22 2.21
CA LYS A 68 7.59 -0.12 2.43
C LYS A 68 7.20 1.15 1.67
N TYR A 69 6.76 1.02 0.42
CA TYR A 69 6.40 2.16 -0.41
C TYR A 69 5.19 2.92 0.14
N TYR A 70 4.16 2.20 0.59
CA TYR A 70 2.92 2.84 1.04
C TYR A 70 2.90 3.22 2.53
N THR A 71 3.67 2.55 3.40
CA THR A 71 3.68 2.85 4.85
C THR A 71 4.89 3.65 5.32
N SER A 72 5.73 4.16 4.41
CA SER A 72 6.89 4.97 4.77
C SER A 72 6.83 6.35 4.15
N ARG A 73 7.70 7.24 4.65
CA ARG A 73 7.86 8.60 4.13
C ARG A 73 8.67 8.65 2.83
N ASP A 74 9.08 7.51 2.29
CA ASP A 74 9.89 7.46 1.09
C ASP A 74 9.02 7.84 -0.11
N THR A 75 9.33 8.96 -0.75
CA THR A 75 8.55 9.50 -1.87
C THR A 75 8.94 8.89 -3.22
N SER A 76 9.95 8.01 -3.24
CA SER A 76 10.49 7.43 -4.47
C SER A 76 10.82 5.95 -4.35
N LEU A 77 10.58 5.21 -5.44
CA LEU A 77 10.96 3.79 -5.55
C LEU A 77 12.48 3.57 -5.40
N MET A 78 13.30 4.55 -5.78
CA MET A 78 14.75 4.48 -5.58
C MET A 78 15.12 4.41 -4.09
N GLN A 79 14.51 5.25 -3.25
CA GLN A 79 14.77 5.24 -1.80
C GLN A 79 14.29 3.94 -1.14
N VAL A 80 13.11 3.46 -1.55
CA VAL A 80 12.57 2.18 -1.10
C VAL A 80 13.51 1.04 -1.48
N GLY A 81 13.93 0.99 -2.74
CA GLY A 81 14.86 -0.02 -3.27
C GLY A 81 16.17 -0.03 -2.49
N LYS A 82 16.79 1.14 -2.28
CA LYS A 82 18.03 1.27 -1.51
C LYS A 82 17.89 0.69 -0.09
N LYS A 83 16.77 0.95 0.59
CA LYS A 83 16.51 0.41 1.94
C LYS A 83 16.26 -1.09 1.96
N LEU A 84 15.80 -1.66 0.85
CA LEU A 84 15.55 -3.10 0.69
C LEU A 84 16.71 -3.85 0.03
N GLY A 85 17.78 -3.15 -0.37
CA GLY A 85 18.92 -3.75 -1.07
C GLY A 85 18.66 -4.04 -2.56
N PHE A 86 17.73 -3.33 -3.18
CA PHE A 86 17.36 -3.49 -4.60
C PHE A 86 17.77 -2.28 -5.44
N GLY A 87 18.05 -2.52 -6.72
CA GLY A 87 18.14 -1.45 -7.72
C GLY A 87 16.76 -0.85 -8.04
N GLU A 88 16.74 0.38 -8.57
CA GLU A 88 15.50 1.10 -8.87
C GLU A 88 14.60 0.32 -9.84
N GLU A 89 15.17 -0.22 -10.93
CA GLU A 89 14.39 -0.96 -11.93
C GLU A 89 13.77 -2.23 -11.35
N LYS A 90 14.54 -3.02 -10.57
CA LYS A 90 13.99 -4.18 -9.85
C LYS A 90 12.86 -3.74 -8.92
N THR A 91 13.04 -2.65 -8.19
CA THR A 91 12.03 -2.13 -7.26
C THR A 91 10.76 -1.71 -7.99
N ARG A 92 10.88 -1.06 -9.15
CA ARG A 92 9.77 -0.68 -10.02
C ARG A 92 9.01 -1.90 -10.53
N GLN A 93 9.72 -2.95 -10.94
CA GLN A 93 9.09 -4.20 -11.39
C GLN A 93 8.36 -4.92 -10.25
N LEU A 94 8.98 -5.02 -9.08
CA LEU A 94 8.36 -5.60 -7.88
C LEU A 94 7.13 -4.81 -7.44
N TRP A 95 7.19 -3.47 -7.50
CA TRP A 95 6.05 -2.61 -7.20
C TRP A 95 4.91 -2.84 -8.20
N LYS A 96 5.18 -2.79 -9.52
CA LYS A 96 4.17 -3.06 -10.56
C LYS A 96 3.54 -4.45 -10.39
N ALA A 97 4.35 -5.47 -10.15
CA ALA A 97 3.88 -6.84 -9.94
C ALA A 97 3.02 -6.96 -8.68
N GLY A 98 3.42 -6.30 -7.58
CA GLY A 98 2.65 -6.25 -6.34
C GLY A 98 1.31 -5.56 -6.53
N THR A 99 1.29 -4.39 -7.16
CA THR A 99 0.07 -3.63 -7.45
C THR A 99 -0.89 -4.42 -8.34
N ALA A 100 -0.39 -5.02 -9.43
CA ALA A 100 -1.21 -5.84 -10.33
C ALA A 100 -1.79 -7.08 -9.64
N TRP A 101 -1.03 -7.71 -8.74
CA TRP A 101 -1.53 -8.85 -7.96
C TRP A 101 -2.66 -8.44 -7.01
N ILE A 102 -2.53 -7.28 -6.35
CA ILE A 102 -3.56 -6.74 -5.45
C ILE A 102 -4.80 -6.35 -6.25
N ASP A 103 -4.63 -5.70 -7.38
CA ASP A 103 -5.73 -5.32 -8.28
C ASP A 103 -6.54 -6.55 -8.73
N GLY A 104 -5.86 -7.60 -9.21
CA GLY A 104 -6.53 -8.86 -9.56
C GLY A 104 -7.20 -9.56 -8.37
N ALA A 105 -6.64 -9.45 -7.16
CA ALA A 105 -7.25 -10.00 -5.96
C ALA A 105 -8.50 -9.20 -5.52
N LEU A 106 -8.46 -7.87 -5.62
CA LEU A 106 -9.61 -6.99 -5.36
C LEU A 106 -10.75 -7.29 -6.32
N GLU A 107 -10.45 -7.48 -7.60
CA GLU A 107 -11.44 -7.82 -8.61
C GLU A 107 -12.15 -9.14 -8.30
N HIS A 108 -11.39 -10.17 -7.87
CA HIS A 108 -11.98 -11.42 -7.42
C HIS A 108 -12.90 -11.26 -6.19
N HIS A 109 -12.53 -10.38 -5.25
CA HIS A 109 -13.37 -10.06 -4.10
C HIS A 109 -14.66 -9.34 -4.48
N ARG A 110 -14.62 -8.42 -5.45
CA ARG A 110 -15.81 -7.71 -5.96
C ARG A 110 -16.80 -8.64 -6.63
N GLN A 111 -16.32 -9.66 -7.34
CA GLN A 111 -17.18 -10.64 -8.01
C GLN A 111 -17.85 -11.62 -7.04
N ALA A 112 -17.33 -11.76 -5.82
CA ALA A 112 -17.81 -12.70 -4.81
C ALA A 112 -18.75 -12.06 -3.76
N ALA A 113 -18.88 -10.73 -3.75
CA ALA A 113 -19.72 -9.94 -2.85
C ALA A 113 -21.07 -9.61 -3.49
#